data_AF-A0A9Q4CKL5-F1
#
_entry.id   AF-A0A9Q4CKL5-F1
#
_cell.length_a   1.000
_cell.length_b   1.000
_cell.length_c   1.000
_cell.angle_alpha   90.00
_cell.angle_beta   90.00
_cell.angle_gamma   90.00
#
_symmetry.space_group_name_H-M   'P 1'
#
loop_
_entity.id
_entity.type
_entity.pdbx_description
1 polymer ?
#
loop_
_entity_poly.entity_id
_entity_poly.type
_entity_poly.pdbx_seq_one_letter_code
_entity_poly.pdbx_strand_id
1 'polypeptide(L)'
;MDKYYNSKSTQELADGLELYLKQAYIHPLYINCDCEDEGAEEAEFYLNALFLRDPDLSRDFRKKILESPVICNDYFKSRCLSFLLMSPGKYHEYSIQYLSDHHDILPVSFLQQAMFYFECAKYDPADNYHVPDSLIIKLKSRYHVVKDDNNTAAYELAGLKETYDDFSVAYPLP
;
A
#
# COMPACT_ATOMS: atom_id res chain seq x y z
N MET A 1 21.26 -5.32 6.91
CA MET A 1 20.98 -5.70 5.50
C MET A 1 21.14 -4.53 4.54
N ASP A 2 20.83 -3.29 4.95
CA ASP A 2 20.84 -2.09 4.09
C ASP A 2 22.10 -1.85 3.26
N LYS A 3 23.30 -2.20 3.76
CA LYS A 3 24.55 -2.02 2.99
C LYS A 3 24.61 -2.86 1.71
N TYR A 4 23.95 -4.02 1.66
CA TYR A 4 23.97 -4.91 0.50
C TYR A 4 23.12 -4.36 -0.65
N TYR A 5 21.89 -3.93 -0.36
CA TYR A 5 21.02 -3.34 -1.38
C TYR A 5 21.53 -1.96 -1.80
N ASN A 6 22.12 -1.21 -0.87
CA ASN A 6 22.73 0.07 -1.17
C ASN A 6 24.05 -0.01 -1.97
N SER A 7 24.60 -1.19 -2.25
CA SER A 7 25.71 -1.34 -3.21
C SER A 7 25.25 -1.65 -4.63
N LYS A 8 23.96 -1.98 -4.84
CA LYS A 8 23.41 -2.28 -6.17
C LYS A 8 23.24 -1.00 -7.00
N SER A 9 23.43 -1.12 -8.30
CA SER A 9 23.11 -0.09 -9.28
C SER A 9 21.60 0.05 -9.48
N THR A 10 21.15 1.19 -10.03
CA THR A 10 19.75 1.40 -10.39
C THR A 10 19.21 0.30 -11.32
N GLN A 11 20.03 -0.16 -12.28
CA GLN A 11 19.65 -1.22 -13.21
C GLN A 11 19.45 -2.56 -12.51
N GLU A 12 20.38 -2.96 -11.62
CA GLU A 12 20.25 -4.22 -10.88
C GLU A 12 19.01 -4.23 -9.97
N LEU A 13 18.66 -3.08 -9.40
CA LEU A 13 17.46 -2.93 -8.59
C LEU A 13 16.19 -3.03 -9.46
N ALA A 14 16.17 -2.35 -10.60
CA ALA A 14 15.04 -2.42 -11.54
C ALA A 14 14.86 -3.84 -12.11
N ASP A 15 15.94 -4.51 -12.51
CA ASP A 15 15.90 -5.87 -13.02
C ASP A 15 15.38 -6.86 -11.97
N GLY A 16 15.78 -6.68 -10.70
CA GLY A 16 15.24 -7.46 -9.59
C GLY A 16 13.74 -7.27 -9.41
N LEU A 17 13.25 -6.03 -9.44
CA LEU A 17 11.81 -5.75 -9.31
C LEU A 17 11.00 -6.23 -10.52
N GLU A 18 11.57 -6.22 -11.73
CA GLU A 18 10.96 -6.83 -12.92
C GLU A 18 10.88 -8.36 -12.81
N LEU A 19 11.86 -9.02 -12.18
CA LEU A 19 11.76 -10.44 -11.84
C LEU A 19 10.67 -10.67 -10.80
N TYR A 20 10.65 -9.87 -9.74
CA TYR A 20 9.62 -9.94 -8.69
C TYR A 20 8.20 -9.89 -9.28
N LEU A 21 7.92 -8.94 -10.17
CA LEU A 21 6.63 -8.81 -10.82
C LEU A 21 6.21 -10.03 -11.66
N LYS A 22 7.17 -10.83 -12.13
CA LYS A 22 6.92 -12.02 -12.97
C LYS A 22 6.72 -13.29 -12.17
N GLN A 23 7.40 -13.43 -11.04
CA GLN A 23 7.50 -14.71 -10.33
C GLN A 23 7.33 -14.63 -8.81
N ALA A 24 7.04 -13.45 -8.24
CA ALA A 24 6.91 -13.20 -6.80
C ALA A 24 8.15 -13.59 -5.97
N TYR A 25 9.34 -13.45 -6.55
CA TYR A 25 10.62 -13.49 -5.82
C TYR A 25 11.73 -12.90 -6.69
N ILE A 26 12.74 -12.27 -6.05
CA ILE A 26 13.93 -11.76 -6.75
C ILE A 26 15.01 -12.82 -6.72
N HIS A 27 15.44 -13.23 -5.52
CA HIS A 27 16.40 -14.29 -5.34
C HIS A 27 15.71 -15.60 -4.93
N PRO A 28 15.88 -16.70 -5.69
CA PRO A 28 15.25 -18.00 -5.36
C PRO A 28 15.80 -18.63 -4.07
N LEU A 29 16.91 -18.09 -3.55
CA LEU A 29 17.53 -18.49 -2.28
C LEU A 29 17.26 -17.49 -1.15
N TYR A 30 16.48 -16.44 -1.42
CA TYR A 30 15.94 -15.60 -0.35
C TYR A 30 14.92 -16.42 0.42
N ILE A 31 15.21 -16.67 1.69
CA ILE A 31 14.32 -17.43 2.58
C ILE A 31 13.87 -16.48 3.67
N ASN A 32 12.62 -16.04 3.56
CA ASN A 32 11.87 -15.53 4.69
C ASN A 32 11.15 -16.72 5.34
N CYS A 33 11.27 -16.86 6.67
CA CYS A 33 10.57 -17.91 7.41
C CYS A 33 9.06 -17.65 7.48
N ASP A 34 8.62 -16.43 7.16
CA ASP A 34 7.23 -16.08 6.97
C ASP A 34 6.75 -16.58 5.60
N CYS A 35 5.95 -17.65 5.59
CA CYS A 35 5.52 -18.30 4.35
C CYS A 35 4.56 -17.44 3.52
N GLU A 36 4.05 -16.34 4.07
CA GLU A 36 3.15 -15.40 3.39
C GLU A 36 3.88 -14.19 2.78
N ASP A 37 5.20 -14.06 2.99
CA ASP A 37 5.97 -12.90 2.51
C ASP A 37 5.95 -12.78 0.98
N GLU A 38 5.90 -13.90 0.23
CA GLU A 38 6.01 -13.88 -1.23
C GLU A 38 7.21 -13.07 -1.73
N GLY A 39 8.32 -13.04 -0.98
CA GLY A 39 9.50 -12.22 -1.28
C GLY A 39 9.27 -10.71 -1.13
N ALA A 40 8.19 -10.28 -0.48
CA ALA A 40 7.84 -8.88 -0.28
C ALA A 40 8.88 -8.11 0.52
N GLU A 41 9.49 -8.71 1.56
CA GLU A 41 10.54 -8.07 2.33
C GLU A 41 11.76 -7.73 1.44
N GLU A 42 12.17 -8.68 0.58
CA GLU A 42 13.26 -8.44 -0.37
C GLU A 42 12.88 -7.37 -1.40
N ALA A 43 11.67 -7.44 -1.94
CA ALA A 43 11.15 -6.44 -2.87
C ALA A 43 11.11 -5.04 -2.23
N GLU A 44 10.73 -4.94 -0.95
CA GLU A 44 10.75 -3.68 -0.21
C GLU A 44 12.16 -3.11 -0.08
N PHE A 45 13.16 -3.93 0.25
CA PHE A 45 14.54 -3.47 0.30
C PHE A 45 15.01 -2.94 -1.06
N TYR A 46 14.63 -3.61 -2.15
CA TYR A 46 14.92 -3.17 -3.50
C TYR A 46 14.23 -1.84 -3.84
N LEU A 47 12.93 -1.73 -3.54
CA LEU A 47 12.16 -0.51 -3.72
C LEU A 47 12.75 0.68 -2.96
N ASN A 48 13.15 0.47 -1.70
CA ASN A 48 13.73 1.51 -0.85
C ASN A 48 15.13 1.93 -1.33
N ALA A 49 15.98 0.96 -1.70
CA ALA A 49 17.28 1.27 -2.29
C ALA A 49 17.13 2.00 -3.64
N LEU A 50 16.12 1.65 -4.44
CA LEU A 50 15.82 2.30 -5.70
C LEU A 50 15.32 3.73 -5.47
N PHE A 51 14.48 3.95 -4.47
CA PHE A 51 13.95 5.28 -4.14
C PHE A 51 15.06 6.30 -3.86
N LEU A 52 16.14 5.87 -3.20
CA LEU A 52 17.30 6.73 -2.92
C LEU A 52 18.08 7.17 -4.19
N ARG A 53 17.88 6.48 -5.31
CA ARG A 53 18.62 6.69 -6.57
C ARG A 53 17.73 7.29 -7.66
N ASP A 54 16.54 6.73 -7.80
CA ASP A 54 15.51 7.09 -8.77
C ASP A 54 14.13 7.00 -8.09
N PRO A 55 13.70 8.09 -7.43
CA PRO A 55 12.43 8.15 -6.73
C PRO A 55 11.22 7.84 -7.62
N ASP A 56 11.25 8.27 -8.89
CA ASP A 56 10.12 8.10 -9.80
C ASP A 56 10.02 6.66 -10.28
N LEU A 57 11.13 6.05 -10.68
CA LEU A 57 11.13 4.64 -11.06
C LEU A 57 10.67 3.74 -9.90
N SER A 58 11.10 4.07 -8.68
CA SER A 58 10.67 3.37 -7.47
C SER A 58 9.16 3.46 -7.20
N ARG A 59 8.54 4.61 -7.47
CA ARG A 59 7.09 4.78 -7.39
C ARG A 59 6.36 4.07 -8.52
N ASP A 60 6.90 4.11 -9.74
CA ASP A 60 6.35 3.36 -10.87
C ASP A 60 6.34 1.84 -10.59
N PHE A 61 7.37 1.30 -9.95
CA PHE A 61 7.36 -0.10 -9.50
C PHE A 61 6.32 -0.39 -8.41
N ARG A 62 6.16 0.49 -7.41
CA ARG A 62 5.08 0.34 -6.42
C ARG A 62 3.70 0.30 -7.06
N LYS A 63 3.47 1.15 -8.07
CA LYS A 63 2.26 1.11 -8.87
C LYS A 63 2.09 -0.23 -9.59
N LYS A 64 3.14 -0.71 -10.28
CA LYS A 64 3.10 -2.03 -10.95
C LYS A 64 2.83 -3.17 -9.97
N ILE A 65 3.39 -3.12 -8.76
CA ILE A 65 3.18 -4.13 -7.71
C ILE A 65 1.73 -4.10 -7.21
N LEU A 66 1.18 -2.90 -6.98
CA LEU A 66 -0.21 -2.70 -6.58
C LEU A 66 -1.18 -3.37 -7.56
N GLU A 67 -0.96 -3.18 -8.86
CA GLU A 67 -1.80 -3.69 -9.96
C GLU A 67 -1.47 -5.15 -10.36
N SER A 68 -0.40 -5.75 -9.81
CA SER A 68 0.07 -7.04 -10.27
C SER A 68 -0.88 -8.19 -9.86
N PRO A 69 -1.33 -9.02 -10.81
CA PRO A 69 -2.08 -10.24 -10.48
C PRO A 69 -1.18 -11.38 -9.99
N VAL A 70 0.14 -11.24 -10.11
CA VAL A 70 1.12 -12.27 -9.68
C VAL A 70 1.42 -12.17 -8.20
N ILE A 71 1.42 -10.96 -7.64
CA ILE A 71 1.64 -10.71 -6.23
C ILE A 71 0.29 -10.81 -5.52
N CYS A 72 0.14 -11.71 -4.56
CA CYS A 72 -1.10 -11.89 -3.80
C CYS A 72 -1.00 -11.33 -2.38
N ASN A 73 0.20 -10.96 -1.92
CA ASN A 73 0.39 -10.34 -0.62
C ASN A 73 -0.26 -8.95 -0.53
N ASP A 74 -1.51 -8.92 -0.05
CA ASP A 74 -2.31 -7.71 0.11
C ASP A 74 -1.73 -6.74 1.14
N TYR A 75 -1.01 -7.24 2.15
CA TYR A 75 -0.35 -6.39 3.14
C TYR A 75 0.80 -5.60 2.49
N PHE A 76 1.63 -6.23 1.68
CA PHE A 76 2.70 -5.55 0.97
C PHE A 76 2.17 -4.56 -0.07
N LYS A 77 1.10 -4.94 -0.79
CA LYS A 77 0.44 -4.03 -1.72
C LYS A 77 -0.17 -2.82 -1.01
N SER A 78 -0.78 -2.99 0.17
CA SER A 78 -1.33 -1.86 0.93
C SER A 78 -0.22 -0.90 1.40
N ARG A 79 0.98 -1.40 1.72
CA ARG A 79 2.15 -0.56 1.99
C ARG A 79 2.63 0.20 0.75
N CYS A 80 2.59 -0.43 -0.42
CA CYS A 80 2.85 0.26 -1.69
C CYS A 80 1.85 1.39 -1.93
N LEU A 81 0.56 1.16 -1.70
CA LEU A 81 -0.49 2.19 -1.77
C LEU A 81 -0.22 3.33 -0.78
N SER A 82 0.05 3.01 0.49
CA SER A 82 0.34 4.00 1.54
C SER A 82 1.51 4.91 1.15
N PHE A 83 2.58 4.33 0.61
CA PHE A 83 3.71 5.09 0.08
C PHE A 83 3.33 6.03 -1.09
N LEU A 84 2.45 5.57 -1.98
CA LEU A 84 2.01 6.36 -3.14
C LEU A 84 1.03 7.48 -2.72
N LEU A 85 0.18 7.27 -1.72
CA LEU A 85 -0.67 8.31 -1.12
C LEU A 85 0.17 9.46 -0.55
N MET A 86 1.28 9.15 0.12
CA MET A 86 2.23 10.14 0.64
C MET A 86 3.12 10.76 -0.46
N SER A 87 3.08 10.25 -1.70
CA SER A 87 3.90 10.75 -2.79
C SER A 87 3.21 11.87 -3.56
N PRO A 88 3.87 13.01 -3.83
CA PRO A 88 3.19 14.16 -4.43
C PRO A 88 2.77 13.95 -5.89
N GLY A 89 1.81 14.77 -6.33
CA GLY A 89 1.41 14.88 -7.73
C GLY A 89 0.74 13.61 -8.28
N LYS A 90 1.18 13.17 -9.47
CA LYS A 90 0.53 12.07 -10.23
C LYS A 90 0.35 10.77 -9.44
N TYR A 91 1.19 10.50 -8.44
CA TYR A 91 1.13 9.27 -7.66
C TYR A 91 0.06 9.32 -6.55
N HIS A 92 -0.09 10.47 -5.89
CA HIS A 92 -1.20 10.72 -4.99
C HIS A 92 -2.53 10.64 -5.76
N GLU A 93 -2.65 11.38 -6.87
CA GLU A 93 -3.84 11.39 -7.72
C GLU A 93 -4.22 9.98 -8.21
N TYR A 94 -3.22 9.21 -8.65
CA TYR A 94 -3.41 7.81 -9.01
C TYR A 94 -3.94 6.97 -7.85
N SER A 95 -3.43 7.16 -6.64
CA SER A 95 -3.83 6.38 -5.46
C SER A 95 -5.27 6.68 -5.05
N ILE A 96 -5.69 7.95 -5.10
CA ILE A 96 -7.09 8.37 -4.90
C ILE A 96 -8.00 7.72 -5.93
N GLN A 97 -7.59 7.75 -7.22
CA GLN A 97 -8.36 7.14 -8.30
C GLN A 97 -8.46 5.62 -8.14
N TYR A 98 -7.35 4.95 -7.82
CA TYR A 98 -7.30 3.51 -7.58
C TYR A 98 -8.27 3.09 -6.47
N LEU A 99 -8.26 3.81 -5.34
CA LEU A 99 -9.18 3.57 -4.23
C LEU A 99 -10.64 3.79 -4.63
N SER A 100 -10.93 4.82 -5.43
CA SER A 100 -12.28 5.11 -5.91
C SER A 100 -12.81 4.02 -6.86
N ASP A 101 -11.95 3.50 -7.73
CA ASP A 101 -12.31 2.53 -8.76
C ASP A 101 -12.47 1.11 -8.20
N HIS A 102 -11.73 0.75 -7.14
CA HIS A 102 -11.71 -0.61 -6.58
C HIS A 102 -12.34 -0.70 -5.18
N HIS A 103 -13.04 0.34 -4.73
CA HIS A 103 -13.58 0.47 -3.37
C HIS A 103 -14.41 -0.72 -2.88
N ASP A 104 -15.10 -1.43 -3.78
CA ASP A 104 -16.00 -2.54 -3.49
C ASP A 104 -15.26 -3.84 -3.15
N ILE A 105 -14.02 -3.99 -3.61
CA ILE A 105 -13.19 -5.19 -3.44
C ILE A 105 -11.93 -4.96 -2.61
N LEU A 106 -11.73 -3.77 -2.03
CA LEU A 106 -10.52 -3.48 -1.24
C LEU A 106 -10.32 -4.50 -0.10
N PRO A 107 -9.13 -5.11 0.02
CA PRO A 107 -8.76 -5.92 1.18
C PRO A 107 -8.75 -5.10 2.48
N VAL A 108 -8.81 -5.78 3.63
CA VAL A 108 -8.77 -5.16 4.96
C VAL A 108 -7.54 -4.28 5.14
N SER A 109 -6.37 -4.76 4.70
CA SER A 109 -5.10 -4.02 4.79
C SER A 109 -5.11 -2.71 3.98
N PHE A 110 -5.70 -2.71 2.78
CA PHE A 110 -5.85 -1.51 1.95
C PHE A 110 -6.78 -0.50 2.60
N LEU A 111 -7.91 -0.99 3.10
CA LEU A 111 -8.91 -0.15 3.73
C LEU A 111 -8.36 0.56 4.97
N GLN A 112 -7.62 -0.19 5.81
CA GLN A 112 -6.96 0.35 6.98
C GLN A 112 -5.94 1.42 6.60
N GLN A 113 -5.04 1.14 5.65
CA GLN A 113 -4.02 2.12 5.21
C GLN A 113 -4.63 3.40 4.62
N ALA A 114 -5.70 3.27 3.82
CA ALA A 114 -6.38 4.42 3.23
C ALA A 114 -7.07 5.29 4.29
N MET A 115 -7.83 4.68 5.21
CA MET A 115 -8.50 5.41 6.29
C MET A 115 -7.50 6.11 7.21
N PHE A 116 -6.42 5.41 7.58
CA PHE A 116 -5.34 5.98 8.39
C PHE A 116 -4.69 7.18 7.70
N TYR A 117 -4.34 7.05 6.42
CA TYR A 117 -3.77 8.17 5.66
C TYR A 117 -4.70 9.40 5.66
N PHE A 118 -5.99 9.21 5.37
CA PHE A 118 -6.92 10.34 5.32
C PHE A 118 -7.17 10.97 6.68
N GLU A 119 -7.26 10.17 7.74
CA GLU A 119 -7.35 10.67 9.11
C GLU A 119 -6.14 11.56 9.46
N CYS A 120 -4.92 11.10 9.17
CA CYS A 120 -3.72 11.90 9.38
C CYS A 120 -3.70 13.16 8.49
N ALA A 121 -4.00 13.02 7.20
CA ALA A 121 -4.01 14.12 6.22
C ALA A 121 -5.02 15.22 6.59
N LYS A 122 -6.14 14.86 7.22
CA LYS A 122 -7.16 15.82 7.68
C LYS A 122 -6.59 16.86 8.66
N TYR A 123 -5.60 16.48 9.45
CA TYR A 123 -5.00 17.30 10.49
C TYR A 123 -3.61 17.84 10.13
N ASP A 124 -3.02 17.40 9.02
CA ASP A 124 -1.73 17.91 8.55
C ASP A 124 -1.90 19.26 7.82
N PRO A 125 -1.38 20.38 8.37
CA PRO A 125 -1.47 21.67 7.70
C PRO A 125 -0.66 21.75 6.39
N ALA A 126 0.26 20.82 6.16
CA ALA A 126 1.02 20.72 4.91
C ALA A 126 0.28 19.92 3.84
N ASP A 127 -0.68 19.07 4.21
CA ASP A 127 -1.50 18.32 3.28
C ASP A 127 -2.65 19.20 2.76
N ASN A 128 -2.60 19.53 1.48
CA ASN A 128 -3.59 20.37 0.81
C ASN A 128 -4.43 19.57 -0.20
N TYR A 129 -4.34 18.24 -0.18
CA TYR A 129 -5.09 17.41 -1.10
C TYR A 129 -6.55 17.32 -0.67
N HIS A 130 -7.44 17.65 -1.60
CA HIS A 130 -8.86 17.48 -1.37
C HIS A 130 -9.26 16.02 -1.60
N VAL A 131 -9.73 15.36 -0.55
CA VAL A 131 -10.31 14.01 -0.62
C VAL A 131 -11.78 14.13 -0.99
N PRO A 132 -12.24 13.51 -2.10
CA PRO A 132 -13.65 13.57 -2.48
C PRO A 132 -14.57 12.93 -1.44
N ASP A 133 -15.66 13.59 -1.06
CA ASP A 133 -16.66 13.04 -0.13
C ASP A 133 -17.21 11.68 -0.59
N SER A 134 -17.32 11.49 -1.91
CA SER A 134 -17.74 10.22 -2.50
C SER A 134 -16.79 9.07 -2.16
N LEU A 135 -15.48 9.33 -2.09
CA LEU A 135 -14.50 8.33 -1.67
C LEU A 135 -14.62 8.01 -0.18
N ILE A 136 -14.80 9.02 0.66
CA ILE A 136 -15.04 8.83 2.11
C ILE A 136 -16.25 7.90 2.34
N ILE A 137 -17.38 8.16 1.67
CA ILE A 137 -18.59 7.33 1.77
C ILE A 137 -18.33 5.89 1.30
N LYS A 138 -17.61 5.72 0.19
CA LYS A 138 -17.24 4.40 -0.36
C LYS A 138 -16.40 3.60 0.63
N LEU A 139 -15.39 4.21 1.25
CA LEU A 139 -14.51 3.55 2.22
C LEU A 139 -15.29 3.13 3.48
N LYS A 140 -16.16 3.99 4.01
CA LYS A 140 -17.04 3.62 5.13
C LYS A 140 -17.98 2.47 4.77
N SER A 141 -18.55 2.50 3.57
CA SER A 141 -19.42 1.43 3.08
C SER A 141 -18.66 0.10 3.01
N ARG A 142 -17.43 0.11 2.49
CA ARG A 142 -16.58 -1.08 2.44
C ARG A 142 -16.24 -1.62 3.83
N TYR A 143 -15.95 -0.76 4.81
CA TYR A 143 -15.75 -1.20 6.19
C TYR A 143 -16.94 -2.00 6.73
N HIS A 144 -18.17 -1.49 6.53
CA HIS A 144 -19.36 -2.19 7.00
C HIS A 144 -19.58 -3.56 6.34
N VAL A 145 -19.02 -3.79 5.15
CA VAL A 145 -19.06 -5.10 4.48
C VAL A 145 -18.04 -6.07 5.09
N VAL A 146 -16.86 -5.61 5.48
CA VAL A 146 -15.73 -6.48 5.88
C VAL A 146 -15.49 -6.57 7.39
N LYS A 147 -16.10 -5.71 8.20
CA LYS A 147 -15.82 -5.61 9.65
C LYS A 147 -16.10 -6.89 10.46
N ASP A 148 -16.91 -7.79 9.91
CA ASP A 148 -17.28 -9.08 10.52
C ASP A 148 -16.81 -10.28 9.68
N ASP A 149 -15.78 -10.11 8.83
CA ASP A 149 -15.27 -11.18 7.96
C ASP A 149 -14.50 -12.26 8.74
N ASN A 150 -15.13 -13.43 8.89
CA ASN A 150 -14.56 -14.58 9.61
C ASN A 150 -13.31 -15.20 8.94
N ASN A 151 -12.96 -14.82 7.71
CA ASN A 151 -11.73 -15.27 7.05
C ASN A 151 -10.53 -14.37 7.32
N THR A 152 -10.76 -13.20 7.92
CA THR A 152 -9.71 -12.26 8.30
C THR A 152 -9.27 -12.54 9.74
N ALA A 153 -7.97 -12.42 10.01
CA ALA A 153 -7.47 -12.61 11.37
C ALA A 153 -8.05 -11.56 12.33
N ALA A 154 -8.42 -11.99 13.55
CA ALA A 154 -9.10 -11.12 14.51
C ALA A 154 -8.31 -9.86 14.88
N TYR A 155 -6.97 -9.92 14.88
CA TYR A 155 -6.12 -8.76 15.15
C TYR A 155 -6.18 -7.70 14.03
N GLU A 156 -6.34 -8.13 12.76
CA GLU A 156 -6.47 -7.22 11.62
C GLU A 156 -7.82 -6.51 11.65
N LEU A 157 -8.90 -7.24 11.95
CA LEU A 157 -10.22 -6.64 12.13
C LEU A 157 -10.26 -5.67 13.31
N ALA A 158 -9.56 -5.98 14.41
CA ALA A 158 -9.44 -5.08 15.55
C ALA A 158 -8.71 -3.79 15.16
N GLY A 159 -7.59 -3.90 14.44
CA GLY A 159 -6.85 -2.73 13.93
C GLY A 159 -7.67 -1.90 12.94
N LEU A 160 -8.38 -2.55 12.02
CA LEU A 160 -9.29 -1.87 11.09
C LEU A 160 -10.40 -1.12 11.84
N LYS A 161 -10.98 -1.73 12.88
CA LYS A 161 -12.02 -1.09 13.69
C LYS A 161 -11.50 0.18 14.38
N GLU A 162 -10.34 0.12 15.01
CA GLU A 162 -9.71 1.27 15.66
C GLU A 162 -9.50 2.40 14.64
N THR A 163 -8.89 2.09 13.49
CA THR A 163 -8.68 3.05 12.41
C THR A 163 -10.00 3.63 11.87
N TYR A 164 -11.04 2.82 11.74
CA TYR A 164 -12.35 3.27 11.29
C TYR A 164 -13.01 4.24 12.28
N ASP A 165 -12.89 3.98 13.58
CA ASP A 165 -13.48 4.83 14.62
C ASP A 165 -12.87 6.24 14.55
N ASP A 166 -11.53 6.35 14.45
CA ASP A 166 -10.81 7.61 14.31
C ASP A 166 -11.14 8.31 12.99
N PHE A 167 -11.11 7.57 11.88
CA PHE A 167 -11.48 8.09 10.56
C PHE A 167 -12.92 8.61 10.52
N SER A 168 -13.85 7.95 11.22
CA SER A 168 -15.26 8.37 11.29
C SER A 168 -15.45 9.65 12.09
N VAL A 169 -14.61 9.90 13.10
CA VAL A 169 -14.57 11.16 13.84
C VAL A 169 -13.99 12.29 12.98
N ALA A 170 -12.91 12.02 12.24
CA ALA A 170 -12.27 13.01 11.36
C ALA A 170 -13.17 13.43 10.17
N TYR A 171 -14.00 12.51 9.68
CA TYR A 171 -14.92 12.71 8.58
C TYR A 171 -16.36 12.33 8.98
N PRO A 172 -17.07 13.13 9.80
CA PRO A 172 -18.44 12.82 10.17
C PRO A 172 -19.36 12.78 8.93
N LEU A 173 -20.30 11.83 8.90
CA LEU A 173 -21.37 11.88 7.89
C LEU A 173 -22.26 13.10 8.20
N PRO A 174 -22.75 13.82 7.18
CA PRO A 174 -23.69 14.92 7.37
C PRO A 174 -25.01 14.48 8.00
#